data_AF-A0A0G0GY60-F1
#
_entry.id   AF-A0A0G0GY60-F1
#
_cell.length_a   1.000
_cell.length_b   1.000
_cell.length_c   1.000
_cell.angle_alpha   90.00
_cell.angle_beta   90.00
_cell.angle_gamma   90.00
#
_symmetry.space_group_name_H-M   'P 1'
#
loop_
_entity.id
_entity.type
_entity.pdbx_description
1 polymer ?
#
loop_
_entity_poly.entity_id
_entity_poly.type
_entity_poly.pdbx_seq_one_letter_code
_entity_poly.pdbx_strand_id
1 'polypeptide(L)'
;MLNNNLLAIANPALSSDLAGMTNTAFMRFLLQGLIKLGFIAGALIFLFMFIYGGIRLASSGGDKSAVASAKSILANAVVGAVILFSLFAIVNLSFDPNPPGPTARTSPTPTFDPNPPGPTAPPTPTFDPNPPGPVVCIMPSSLSGTPVCNGTSSDIRWSWGAVSGTTQYQLQTDREGNFNPADRTLNMPSIPFPNPPTTITSTNHAFNVDVYGRVRVIQSTVCNFDSAWRYPGSPIRTLSCP
;
A
#
# COMPACT_ATOMS: atom_id res chain seq x y z
N MET A 1 -8.35 -53.73 -20.91
CA MET A 1 -7.69 -52.82 -19.97
C MET A 1 -6.19 -52.86 -20.25
N LEU A 2 -5.67 -51.97 -21.10
CA LEU A 2 -4.22 -51.81 -21.25
C LEU A 2 -3.84 -50.53 -20.52
N ASN A 3 -3.33 -50.67 -19.31
CA ASN A 3 -2.76 -49.58 -18.54
C ASN A 3 -1.37 -49.30 -19.11
N ASN A 4 -1.24 -48.21 -19.86
CA ASN A 4 0.03 -47.71 -20.36
C ASN A 4 0.82 -47.08 -19.23
N ASN A 5 1.48 -47.92 -18.44
CA ASN A 5 2.47 -47.51 -17.45
C ASN A 5 3.78 -47.19 -18.19
N LEU A 6 3.83 -46.05 -18.87
CA LEU A 6 5.09 -45.43 -19.23
C LEU A 6 5.81 -45.13 -17.91
N LEU A 7 6.82 -45.95 -17.60
CA LEU A 7 7.76 -45.71 -16.53
C LEU A 7 8.41 -44.34 -16.79
N ALA A 8 7.87 -43.30 -16.16
CA ALA A 8 8.53 -42.02 -16.09
C ALA A 8 9.87 -42.26 -15.40
N ILE A 9 10.98 -42.07 -16.13
CA ILE A 9 12.32 -42.06 -15.56
C ILE A 9 12.39 -40.79 -14.71
N ALA A 10 11.90 -40.87 -13.48
CA ALA A 10 11.92 -39.78 -12.53
C ALA A 10 13.35 -39.64 -12.02
N ASN A 11 14.02 -38.57 -12.44
CA ASN A 11 15.33 -38.23 -11.91
C ASN A 11 15.15 -37.73 -10.46
N PRO A 12 15.68 -38.43 -9.45
CA PRO A 12 15.52 -38.03 -8.04
C PRO A 12 16.23 -36.71 -7.70
N ALA A 13 17.05 -36.17 -8.60
CA ALA A 13 17.61 -34.82 -8.47
C ALA A 13 16.59 -33.70 -8.79
N LEU A 14 15.47 -34.02 -9.45
CA LEU A 14 14.37 -33.10 -9.70
C LEU A 14 13.25 -33.38 -8.69
N SER A 15 12.81 -32.35 -7.96
CA SER A 15 11.70 -32.49 -7.02
C SER A 15 10.45 -33.03 -7.75
N SER A 16 9.69 -33.90 -7.07
CA SER A 16 8.46 -34.50 -7.58
C SER A 16 7.41 -33.47 -8.03
N ASP A 17 7.46 -32.25 -7.47
CA ASP A 17 6.64 -31.11 -7.88
C ASP A 17 7.04 -30.54 -9.26
N LEU A 18 8.31 -30.65 -9.66
CA LEU A 18 8.80 -30.20 -10.97
C LEU A 18 8.58 -31.26 -12.05
N ALA A 19 8.69 -32.54 -11.69
CA ALA A 19 8.58 -33.66 -12.64
C ALA A 19 7.15 -33.87 -13.19
N GLY A 20 6.12 -33.39 -12.47
CA GLY A 20 4.71 -33.49 -12.86
C GLY A 20 4.11 -32.23 -13.50
N MET A 21 4.89 -31.16 -13.67
CA MET A 21 4.38 -29.86 -14.14
C MET A 21 4.30 -29.78 -15.67
N THR A 22 3.29 -29.04 -16.16
CA THR A 22 3.21 -28.67 -17.58
C THR A 22 4.37 -27.71 -17.95
N ASN A 23 4.82 -27.74 -19.21
CA ASN A 23 5.93 -26.89 -19.69
C ASN A 23 5.76 -25.40 -19.36
N THR A 24 4.51 -24.92 -19.35
CA THR A 24 4.17 -23.53 -19.03
C THR A 24 4.29 -23.23 -17.53
N ALA A 25 3.92 -24.16 -16.65
CA ALA A 25 4.07 -24.01 -15.20
C ALA A 25 5.54 -24.04 -14.77
N PHE A 26 6.32 -24.95 -15.35
CA PHE A 26 7.77 -25.04 -15.12
C PHE A 26 8.50 -23.76 -15.53
N MET A 27 8.20 -23.23 -16.73
CA MET A 27 8.80 -21.97 -17.20
C MET A 27 8.44 -20.78 -16.31
N ARG A 28 7.22 -20.72 -15.78
CA ARG A 28 6.81 -19.67 -14.83
C ARG A 28 7.56 -19.78 -13.51
N PHE A 29 7.74 -20.99 -12.99
CA PHE A 29 8.50 -21.23 -11.77
C PHE A 29 9.98 -20.83 -11.91
N LEU A 30 10.62 -21.25 -13.01
CA LEU A 30 12.01 -20.90 -13.31
C LEU A 30 12.19 -19.39 -13.47
N LEU A 31 11.30 -18.74 -14.22
CA LEU A 31 11.35 -17.30 -14.45
C LEU A 31 11.10 -16.50 -13.15
N GLN A 32 10.13 -16.89 -12.33
CA GLN A 32 9.91 -16.26 -11.02
C GLN A 32 11.08 -16.47 -10.07
N GLY A 33 11.71 -17.65 -10.08
CA GLY A 33 12.92 -17.92 -9.31
C GLY A 33 14.08 -17.01 -9.71
N LEU A 34 14.33 -16.87 -11.02
CA LEU A 34 15.40 -16.02 -11.55
C LEU A 34 15.17 -14.53 -11.24
N ILE A 35 13.94 -14.05 -11.39
CA ILE A 35 13.59 -12.65 -11.09
C ILE A 35 13.77 -12.36 -9.60
N LYS A 36 13.29 -13.25 -8.71
CA LYS A 36 13.48 -13.10 -7.26
C LYS A 36 14.96 -13.11 -6.87
N LEU A 37 15.75 -14.01 -7.46
CA LEU A 37 17.19 -14.08 -7.21
C LEU A 37 17.91 -12.82 -7.69
N GLY A 38 17.57 -12.33 -8.89
CA GLY A 38 18.10 -11.09 -9.44
C GLY A 38 17.75 -9.86 -8.58
N PHE A 39 16.54 -9.82 -8.02
CA PHE A 39 16.12 -8.75 -7.11
C PHE A 39 16.93 -8.76 -5.81
N ILE A 40 17.16 -9.94 -5.22
CA ILE A 40 18.01 -10.09 -4.02
C ILE A 40 19.44 -9.63 -4.32
N ALA A 41 20.01 -10.06 -5.44
CA ALA A 41 21.35 -9.64 -5.86
C ALA A 41 21.43 -8.12 -6.10
N GLY A 42 20.46 -7.53 -6.80
CA GLY A 42 20.39 -6.09 -7.05
C GLY A 42 20.25 -5.26 -5.77
N ALA A 43 19.42 -5.71 -4.82
CA ALA A 43 19.26 -5.07 -3.52
C ALA A 43 20.55 -5.08 -2.70
N LEU A 44 21.32 -6.19 -2.74
CA LEU A 44 22.62 -6.28 -2.08
C LEU A 44 23.64 -5.30 -2.69
N ILE A 45 23.76 -5.27 -4.03
CA ILE A 45 24.68 -4.35 -4.72
C ILE A 45 24.32 -2.89 -4.39
N PHE A 46 23.03 -2.55 -4.43
CA PHE A 46 22.55 -1.22 -4.04
C PHE A 46 22.96 -0.87 -2.60
N LEU A 47 22.75 -1.78 -1.65
CA LEU A 47 23.09 -1.57 -0.25
C LEU A 47 24.59 -1.28 -0.06
N PHE A 48 25.47 -2.06 -0.71
CA PHE A 48 26.92 -1.83 -0.64
C PHE A 48 27.32 -0.49 -1.25
N MET A 49 26.78 -0.12 -2.42
CA MET A 49 27.05 1.17 -3.05
C MET A 49 26.52 2.34 -2.23
N PHE A 50 25.35 2.20 -1.60
CA PHE A 50 24.73 3.23 -0.77
C PHE A 50 25.54 3.48 0.50
N ILE A 51 25.96 2.42 1.20
CA ILE A 51 26.81 2.51 2.39
C ILE A 51 28.17 3.13 2.01
N TYR A 52 28.79 2.68 0.93
CA TYR A 52 30.07 3.22 0.46
C TYR A 52 29.98 4.73 0.13
N GLY A 53 28.93 5.14 -0.59
CA GLY A 53 28.66 6.55 -0.87
C GLY A 53 28.42 7.38 0.39
N GLY A 54 27.70 6.83 1.37
CA GLY A 54 27.41 7.49 2.64
C GLY A 54 28.65 7.68 3.52
N ILE A 55 29.49 6.65 3.67
CA ILE A 55 30.75 6.74 4.41
C ILE A 55 31.66 7.78 3.77
N ARG A 56 31.79 7.76 2.43
CA ARG A 56 32.61 8.73 1.70
C ARG A 56 32.09 10.15 1.84
N LEU A 57 30.77 10.36 1.87
CA LEU A 57 30.17 11.67 2.12
C LEU A 57 30.48 12.16 3.54
N ALA A 58 30.34 11.30 4.54
CA ALA A 58 30.61 11.62 5.94
C ALA A 58 32.09 11.94 6.20
N SER A 59 33.01 11.23 5.53
CA SER A 59 34.46 11.44 5.66
C SER A 59 35.03 12.56 4.77
N SER A 60 34.20 13.20 3.92
CA SER A 60 34.66 14.22 2.97
C SER A 60 35.10 15.54 3.61
N GLY A 61 34.84 15.77 4.91
CA GLY A 61 35.39 16.90 5.68
C GLY A 61 35.07 18.31 5.15
N GLY A 62 34.18 18.45 4.17
CA GLY A 62 33.85 19.72 3.51
C GLY A 62 34.61 20.02 2.21
N ASP A 63 35.50 19.14 1.73
CA ASP A 63 36.12 19.30 0.41
C ASP A 63 35.06 19.15 -0.70
N LYS A 64 34.93 20.20 -1.53
CA LYS A 64 33.96 20.26 -2.63
C LYS A 64 34.15 19.12 -3.63
N SER A 65 35.38 18.69 -3.86
CA SER A 65 35.69 17.60 -4.80
C SER A 65 35.22 16.25 -4.25
N ALA A 66 35.57 15.94 -3.00
CA ALA A 66 35.16 14.71 -2.33
C ALA A 66 33.63 14.61 -2.15
N VAL A 67 32.99 15.72 -1.76
CA VAL A 67 31.53 15.80 -1.61
C VAL A 67 30.82 15.61 -2.95
N ALA A 68 31.34 16.19 -4.04
CA ALA A 68 30.77 16.01 -5.37
C ALA A 68 30.85 14.55 -5.84
N SER A 69 31.98 13.88 -5.61
CA SER A 69 32.15 12.46 -5.93
C SER A 69 31.28 11.54 -5.06
N ALA A 70 31.10 11.84 -3.78
CA ALA A 70 30.21 11.06 -2.91
C ALA A 70 28.74 11.22 -3.32
N LYS A 71 28.32 12.43 -3.68
CA LYS A 71 26.97 12.70 -4.18
C LYS A 71 26.67 12.00 -5.51
N SER A 72 27.63 11.90 -6.42
CA SER A 72 27.42 11.18 -7.70
C SER A 72 27.27 9.66 -7.48
N ILE A 73 28.00 9.08 -6.54
CA ILE A 73 27.84 7.67 -6.16
C ILE A 73 26.45 7.41 -5.57
N LEU A 74 26.00 8.29 -4.67
CA LEU A 74 24.65 8.19 -4.09
C LEU A 74 23.56 8.38 -5.14
N ALA A 75 23.72 9.33 -6.06
CA ALA A 75 22.77 9.54 -7.16
C ALA A 75 22.66 8.29 -8.06
N ASN A 76 23.79 7.71 -8.43
CA ASN A 76 23.82 6.49 -9.24
C ASN A 76 23.19 5.29 -8.49
N ALA A 77 23.43 5.17 -7.19
CA ALA A 77 22.79 4.14 -6.37
C ALA A 77 21.26 4.32 -6.34
N VAL A 78 20.76 5.53 -6.12
CA VAL A 78 19.32 5.82 -6.09
C VAL A 78 18.67 5.55 -7.45
N VAL A 79 19.31 5.94 -8.56
CA VAL A 79 18.83 5.64 -9.91
C VAL A 79 18.71 4.12 -10.13
N GLY A 80 19.70 3.35 -9.69
CA GLY A 80 19.64 1.89 -9.74
C GLY A 80 18.46 1.31 -8.95
N ALA A 81 18.19 1.82 -7.74
CA ALA A 81 17.04 1.41 -6.95
C ALA A 81 15.71 1.75 -7.63
N VAL A 82 15.57 2.96 -8.20
CA VAL A 82 14.36 3.38 -8.91
C VAL A 82 14.09 2.47 -10.10
N ILE A 83 15.11 2.07 -10.87
CA ILE A 83 14.96 1.14 -12.00
C ILE A 83 14.51 -0.24 -11.51
N LEU A 84 15.11 -0.77 -10.44
CA LEU A 84 14.71 -2.06 -9.86
C LEU A 84 13.26 -2.04 -9.37
N PHE A 85 12.85 -0.99 -8.65
CA PHE A 85 11.47 -0.83 -8.18
C PHE A 85 10.49 -0.63 -9.33
N SER A 86 10.87 0.10 -10.39
CA SER A 86 10.04 0.29 -11.58
C SER A 86 9.82 -1.01 -12.34
N LEU A 87 10.87 -1.81 -12.51
CA LEU A 87 10.77 -3.12 -13.15
C LEU A 87 9.87 -4.07 -12.35
N PHE A 88 10.01 -4.07 -11.02
CA PHE A 88 9.13 -4.83 -10.14
C PHE A 88 7.68 -4.37 -10.26
N ALA A 89 7.43 -3.06 -10.25
CA ALA A 89 6.10 -2.50 -10.41
C ALA A 89 5.47 -2.93 -11.74
N ILE A 90 6.21 -2.86 -12.86
CA ILE A 90 5.71 -3.27 -14.19
C ILE A 90 5.36 -4.76 -14.23
N VAL A 91 6.22 -5.62 -13.67
CA VAL A 91 5.95 -7.06 -13.62
C VAL A 91 4.68 -7.33 -12.81
N ASN A 92 4.55 -6.76 -11.61
CA ASN A 92 3.34 -6.97 -10.79
C ASN A 92 2.09 -6.35 -11.44
N LEU A 93 2.21 -5.18 -12.07
CA LEU A 93 1.12 -4.51 -12.78
C LEU A 93 0.64 -5.31 -14.01
N SER A 94 1.56 -5.94 -14.74
CA SER A 94 1.24 -6.72 -15.95
C SER A 94 0.61 -8.08 -15.64
N PHE A 95 0.82 -8.59 -14.41
CA PHE A 95 0.21 -9.83 -13.92
C PHE A 95 -0.97 -9.60 -12.98
N ASP A 96 -1.35 -8.35 -12.72
CA ASP A 96 -2.63 -7.99 -12.12
C ASP A 96 -3.74 -8.16 -13.18
N PRO A 97 -4.81 -8.93 -12.93
CA PRO A 97 -5.96 -9.04 -13.84
C PRO A 97 -6.80 -7.75 -13.92
N ASN A 98 -6.35 -6.64 -13.33
CA ASN A 98 -7.03 -5.34 -13.39
C ASN A 98 -6.02 -4.18 -13.40
N PRO A 99 -5.63 -3.66 -14.58
CA PRO A 99 -4.73 -2.52 -14.66
C PRO A 99 -5.43 -1.22 -14.22
N PRO A 100 -4.73 -0.30 -13.50
CA PRO A 100 -5.21 1.06 -13.30
C PRO A 100 -5.29 1.77 -14.67
N GLY A 101 -6.50 2.14 -15.08
CA GLY A 101 -6.71 2.89 -16.31
C GLY A 101 -6.00 4.25 -16.30
N PRO A 102 -5.59 4.78 -17.46
CA PRO A 102 -4.98 6.09 -17.55
C PRO A 102 -6.01 7.19 -17.26
N THR A 103 -5.96 7.79 -16.08
CA THR A 103 -6.77 8.96 -15.75
C THR A 103 -6.22 10.19 -16.47
N ALA A 104 -6.80 10.52 -17.61
CA ALA A 104 -6.66 11.84 -18.22
C ALA A 104 -7.24 12.88 -17.25
N ARG A 105 -6.36 13.74 -16.72
CA ARG A 105 -6.71 14.90 -15.90
C ARG A 105 -7.46 15.89 -16.80
N THR A 106 -8.78 15.96 -16.73
CA THR A 106 -9.53 17.08 -17.31
C THR A 106 -9.25 18.31 -16.46
N SER A 107 -8.32 19.15 -16.93
CA SER A 107 -8.16 20.50 -16.41
C SER A 107 -9.47 21.25 -16.60
N PRO A 108 -10.05 21.85 -15.56
CA PRO A 108 -11.17 22.76 -15.75
C PRO A 108 -10.71 23.95 -16.60
N THR A 109 -11.48 24.24 -17.64
CA THR A 109 -11.30 25.40 -18.52
C THR A 109 -11.43 26.68 -17.69
N PRO A 110 -10.48 27.64 -17.79
CA PRO A 110 -10.63 28.93 -17.15
C PRO A 110 -11.76 29.71 -17.85
N THR A 111 -12.88 29.89 -17.15
CA THR A 111 -13.92 30.84 -17.53
C THR A 111 -13.40 32.26 -17.29
N PHE A 112 -13.24 33.03 -18.37
CA PHE A 112 -13.02 34.48 -18.27
C PHE A 112 -14.32 35.16 -17.85
N ASP A 113 -14.33 35.75 -16.66
CA ASP A 113 -15.43 36.56 -16.15
C ASP A 113 -15.39 37.97 -16.79
N PRO A 114 -16.48 38.51 -17.38
CA PRO A 114 -16.41 39.76 -18.17
C PRO A 114 -16.42 41.05 -17.34
N ASN A 115 -16.41 40.98 -16.01
CA ASN A 115 -16.62 42.15 -15.17
C ASN A 115 -15.30 42.56 -14.47
N PRO A 116 -14.67 43.69 -14.87
CA PRO A 116 -13.45 44.14 -14.21
C PRO A 116 -13.80 44.74 -12.85
N PRO A 117 -13.21 44.29 -11.74
CA PRO A 117 -13.23 45.04 -10.49
C PRO A 117 -12.51 46.38 -10.73
N GLY A 118 -13.09 47.48 -10.25
CA GLY A 118 -12.47 48.81 -10.29
C GLY A 118 -11.12 48.82 -9.57
N PRO A 119 -10.37 49.94 -9.63
CA PRO A 119 -9.01 50.03 -9.07
C PRO A 119 -9.04 49.93 -7.53
N THR A 120 -9.13 48.71 -7.02
CA THR A 120 -8.74 48.36 -5.65
C THR A 120 -7.23 48.46 -5.60
N ALA A 121 -6.74 49.21 -4.60
CA ALA A 121 -5.32 49.35 -4.31
C ALA A 121 -4.62 47.98 -4.36
N PRO A 122 -3.35 47.91 -4.83
CA PRO A 122 -2.60 46.68 -4.83
C PRO A 122 -2.69 46.04 -3.44
N PRO A 123 -3.07 44.75 -3.32
CA PRO A 123 -3.03 44.11 -2.03
C PRO A 123 -1.60 44.26 -1.51
N THR A 124 -1.47 44.93 -0.37
CA THR A 124 -0.23 44.92 0.39
C THR A 124 0.19 43.46 0.49
N PRO A 125 1.43 43.09 0.11
CA PRO A 125 1.94 41.74 0.34
C PRO A 125 1.93 41.52 1.85
N THR A 126 0.83 40.94 2.32
CA THR A 126 0.69 40.49 3.68
C THR A 126 1.42 39.16 3.66
N PHE A 127 2.67 39.16 4.09
CA PHE A 127 3.33 37.93 4.47
C PHE A 127 2.48 37.35 5.59
N ASP A 128 1.62 36.39 5.26
CA ASP A 128 0.91 35.60 6.25
C ASP A 128 2.01 34.90 7.06
N PRO A 129 2.23 35.25 8.34
CA PRO A 129 3.36 34.74 9.12
C PRO A 129 3.20 33.26 9.48
N ASN A 130 2.10 32.63 9.05
CA ASN A 130 1.83 31.23 9.28
C ASN A 130 1.61 30.53 7.93
N PRO A 131 2.57 29.71 7.46
CA PRO A 131 2.31 28.78 6.38
C PRO A 131 1.03 27.99 6.70
N PRO A 132 0.18 27.63 5.71
CA PRO A 132 -0.92 26.72 5.96
C PRO A 132 -0.37 25.47 6.63
N GLY A 133 -0.70 25.29 7.91
CA GLY A 133 -0.19 24.18 8.69
C GLY A 133 -0.64 22.84 8.12
N PRO A 134 -0.09 21.73 8.63
CA PRO A 134 -0.55 20.39 8.32
C PRO A 134 -2.08 20.25 8.41
N VAL A 135 -2.74 19.98 7.28
CA VAL A 135 -4.20 19.73 7.25
C VAL A 135 -4.45 18.26 7.62
N VAL A 136 -4.88 18.01 8.85
CA VAL A 136 -5.21 16.67 9.37
C VAL A 136 -6.62 16.28 8.97
N CYS A 137 -6.80 15.03 8.53
CA CYS A 137 -8.11 14.52 8.15
C CYS A 137 -9.07 14.42 9.34
N ILE A 138 -10.35 14.71 9.07
CA ILE A 138 -11.42 14.49 10.03
C ILE A 138 -11.53 12.99 10.28
N MET A 139 -11.57 12.62 11.56
CA MET A 139 -11.78 11.23 11.98
C MET A 139 -13.24 10.80 11.73
N PRO A 140 -13.51 9.53 11.38
CA PRO A 140 -14.87 9.01 11.16
C PRO A 140 -15.84 9.31 12.31
N SER A 141 -17.13 9.52 12.03
CA SER A 141 -18.07 9.93 13.09
C SER A 141 -18.50 8.80 14.03
N SER A 142 -18.44 7.55 13.57
CA SER A 142 -18.80 6.35 14.34
C SER A 142 -18.01 5.14 13.85
N LEU A 143 -17.91 4.08 14.67
CA LEU A 143 -17.45 2.75 14.27
C LEU A 143 -18.29 1.71 15.03
N SER A 144 -18.82 0.73 14.30
CA SER A 144 -19.58 -0.40 14.83
C SER A 144 -19.22 -1.69 14.10
N GLY A 145 -19.44 -2.83 14.75
CA GLY A 145 -19.29 -4.14 14.14
C GLY A 145 -20.44 -5.06 14.51
N THR A 146 -20.91 -5.84 13.56
CA THR A 146 -21.92 -6.89 13.77
C THR A 146 -21.28 -8.24 13.45
N PRO A 147 -21.27 -9.20 14.40
CA PRO A 147 -20.74 -10.52 14.13
C PRO A 147 -21.70 -11.26 13.19
N VAL A 148 -21.16 -11.98 12.21
CA VAL A 148 -21.92 -12.73 11.19
C VAL A 148 -21.28 -14.09 10.96
N CYS A 149 -22.10 -15.08 10.61
CA CYS A 149 -21.59 -16.38 10.19
C CYS A 149 -21.51 -16.46 8.68
N ASN A 150 -20.40 -16.97 8.18
CA ASN A 150 -20.14 -17.19 6.76
C ASN A 150 -19.72 -18.64 6.56
N GLY A 151 -20.71 -19.52 6.36
CA GLY A 151 -20.49 -20.96 6.48
C GLY A 151 -20.03 -21.32 7.89
N THR A 152 -18.89 -22.02 7.99
CA THR A 152 -18.27 -22.43 9.26
C THR A 152 -17.36 -21.37 9.88
N SER A 153 -17.15 -20.21 9.23
CA SER A 153 -16.30 -19.13 9.75
C SER A 153 -17.11 -18.07 10.49
N SER A 154 -16.59 -17.59 11.64
CA SER A 154 -17.11 -16.38 12.28
C SER A 154 -16.41 -15.15 11.73
N ASP A 155 -17.20 -14.28 11.13
CA ASP A 155 -16.76 -13.03 10.53
C ASP A 155 -17.37 -11.85 11.31
N ILE A 156 -16.80 -10.65 11.13
CA ILE A 156 -17.36 -9.42 11.68
C ILE A 156 -17.52 -8.42 10.56
N ARG A 157 -18.75 -7.97 10.33
CA ARG A 157 -19.08 -6.90 9.40
C ARG A 157 -18.98 -5.57 10.14
N TRP A 158 -17.95 -4.79 9.81
CA TRP A 158 -17.68 -3.48 10.37
C TRP A 158 -18.31 -2.38 9.53
N SER A 159 -18.78 -1.32 10.17
CA SER A 159 -19.31 -0.11 9.52
C SER A 159 -18.91 1.15 10.28
N TRP A 160 -18.71 2.27 9.57
CA TRP A 160 -18.39 3.57 10.17
C TRP A 160 -19.04 4.72 9.40
N GLY A 161 -18.99 5.91 9.99
CA GLY A 161 -19.46 7.13 9.35
C GLY A 161 -18.55 7.61 8.22
N ALA A 162 -19.14 7.97 7.09
CA ALA A 162 -18.42 8.56 5.95
C ALA A 162 -17.83 9.92 6.31
N VAL A 163 -16.69 10.23 5.70
CA VAL A 163 -15.95 11.49 5.83
C VAL A 163 -15.78 12.05 4.42
N SER A 164 -16.28 13.27 4.20
CA SER A 164 -16.26 13.92 2.89
C SER A 164 -14.83 14.07 2.36
N GLY A 165 -14.65 13.81 1.06
CA GLY A 165 -13.35 13.90 0.40
C GLY A 165 -12.38 12.78 0.75
N THR A 166 -12.81 11.72 1.46
CA THR A 166 -11.96 10.55 1.72
C THR A 166 -11.87 9.69 0.47
N THR A 167 -10.66 9.20 0.16
CA THR A 167 -10.44 8.24 -0.92
C THR A 167 -10.05 6.86 -0.38
N GLN A 168 -9.58 6.77 0.87
CA GLN A 168 -9.23 5.50 1.49
C GLN A 168 -9.33 5.51 3.02
N TYR A 169 -9.93 4.45 3.57
CA TYR A 169 -9.91 4.13 4.99
C TYR A 169 -9.04 2.92 5.29
N GLN A 170 -8.56 2.88 6.53
CA GLN A 170 -7.85 1.75 7.11
C GLN A 170 -8.58 1.28 8.36
N LEU A 171 -8.94 0.00 8.38
CA LEU A 171 -9.47 -0.70 9.55
C LEU A 171 -8.36 -1.62 10.10
N GLN A 172 -8.13 -1.59 11.40
CA GLN A 172 -7.30 -2.58 12.10
C GLN A 172 -8.15 -3.35 13.08
N THR A 173 -7.95 -4.67 13.15
CA THR A 173 -8.60 -5.52 14.15
C THR A 173 -7.55 -6.28 14.94
N ASP A 174 -7.75 -6.36 16.25
CA ASP A 174 -6.86 -7.05 17.19
C ASP A 174 -7.70 -7.81 18.24
N ARG A 175 -7.11 -8.82 18.87
CA ARG A 175 -7.75 -9.61 19.92
C ARG A 175 -7.48 -9.07 21.32
N GLU A 176 -6.36 -8.38 21.52
CA GLU A 176 -5.92 -7.92 22.84
C GLU A 176 -6.20 -6.42 23.06
N GLY A 177 -6.57 -5.70 22.00
CA GLY A 177 -6.80 -4.25 22.04
C GLY A 177 -5.51 -3.43 22.07
N ASN A 178 -4.35 -4.08 21.89
CA ASN A 178 -3.02 -3.47 21.94
C ASN A 178 -2.59 -2.92 20.57
N PHE A 179 -3.22 -3.37 19.49
CA PHE A 179 -3.07 -2.86 18.12
C PHE A 179 -1.61 -2.62 17.67
N ASN A 180 -0.85 -3.70 17.52
CA ASN A 180 0.52 -3.76 17.00
C ASN A 180 0.56 -3.54 15.47
N PRO A 181 1.61 -2.93 14.89
CA PRO A 181 1.80 -2.85 13.44
C PRO A 181 1.78 -4.20 12.68
N ALA A 182 1.99 -5.33 13.35
CA ALA A 182 1.83 -6.67 12.78
C ALA A 182 0.35 -7.15 12.71
N ASP A 183 -0.59 -6.39 13.29
CA ASP A 183 -1.98 -6.81 13.39
C ASP A 183 -2.71 -6.74 12.06
N ARG A 184 -3.84 -7.43 12.02
CA ARG A 184 -4.67 -7.55 10.84
C ARG A 184 -5.19 -6.17 10.42
N THR A 185 -4.55 -5.64 9.38
CA THR A 185 -4.85 -4.35 8.78
C THR A 185 -5.58 -4.56 7.46
N LEU A 186 -6.78 -4.00 7.36
CA LEU A 186 -7.65 -4.04 6.20
C LEU A 186 -7.74 -2.63 5.63
N ASN A 187 -7.02 -2.40 4.53
CA ASN A 187 -7.12 -1.16 3.77
C ASN A 187 -8.24 -1.32 2.75
N MET A 188 -9.15 -0.36 2.71
CA MET A 188 -10.19 -0.36 1.69
C MET A 188 -9.62 -0.03 0.33
N PRO A 189 -10.25 -0.51 -0.74
CA PRO A 189 -9.86 -0.13 -2.09
C PRO A 189 -10.02 1.39 -2.24
N SER A 190 -8.99 2.03 -2.81
CA SER A 190 -9.07 3.42 -3.25
C SER A 190 -9.93 3.47 -4.50
N ILE A 191 -11.24 3.68 -4.33
CA ILE A 191 -12.14 3.87 -5.47
C ILE A 191 -12.24 5.36 -5.81
N PRO A 192 -12.02 5.76 -7.07
CA PRO A 192 -12.49 7.04 -7.55
C PRO A 192 -14.02 6.96 -7.64
N PHE A 193 -14.75 7.93 -7.08
CA PHE A 193 -16.22 8.08 -6.95
C PHE A 193 -16.90 7.51 -5.69
N PRO A 194 -17.94 8.21 -5.20
CA PRO A 194 -17.89 9.50 -4.53
C PRO A 194 -17.40 9.40 -3.07
N ASN A 195 -17.40 8.20 -2.48
CA ASN A 195 -16.84 7.87 -1.17
C ASN A 195 -16.46 6.37 -1.17
N PRO A 196 -15.31 5.98 -0.58
CA PRO A 196 -14.98 4.57 -0.38
C PRO A 196 -16.05 3.86 0.46
N PRO A 197 -16.24 2.53 0.29
CA PRO A 197 -17.23 1.79 1.05
C PRO A 197 -16.97 2.01 2.54
N THR A 198 -18.01 2.36 3.30
CA THR A 198 -17.93 2.53 4.75
C THR A 198 -18.23 1.25 5.52
N THR A 199 -18.05 0.11 4.86
CA THR A 199 -18.32 -1.22 5.40
C THR A 199 -17.28 -2.20 4.89
N ILE A 200 -16.77 -3.06 5.77
CA ILE A 200 -15.83 -4.13 5.42
C ILE A 200 -16.03 -5.33 6.34
N THR A 201 -15.78 -6.53 5.83
CA THR A 201 -15.88 -7.75 6.62
C THR A 201 -14.49 -8.26 6.97
N SER A 202 -14.23 -8.41 8.27
CA SER A 202 -13.05 -9.09 8.80
C SER A 202 -13.41 -10.57 8.97
N THR A 203 -12.70 -11.48 8.29
CA THR A 203 -13.05 -12.91 8.19
C THR A 203 -12.21 -13.84 9.05
N ASN A 204 -12.63 -15.07 9.30
CA ASN A 204 -11.81 -16.10 9.98
C ASN A 204 -11.39 -15.71 11.41
N HIS A 205 -12.33 -15.20 12.20
CA HIS A 205 -12.09 -15.01 13.64
C HIS A 205 -12.34 -16.30 14.42
N ALA A 206 -11.63 -16.46 15.55
CA ALA A 206 -11.93 -17.52 16.52
C ALA A 206 -13.34 -17.34 17.11
N PHE A 207 -13.95 -18.43 17.56
CA PHE A 207 -15.32 -18.41 18.10
C PHE A 207 -15.37 -17.92 19.56
N ASN A 208 -16.43 -17.19 19.92
CA ASN A 208 -16.69 -16.68 21.28
C ASN A 208 -15.57 -15.80 21.87
N VAL A 209 -14.79 -15.15 21.02
CA VAL A 209 -13.72 -14.23 21.43
C VAL A 209 -14.13 -12.79 21.18
N ASP A 210 -13.60 -11.90 22.00
CA ASP A 210 -13.74 -10.47 21.80
C ASP A 210 -12.71 -9.97 20.78
N VAL A 211 -13.18 -9.16 19.84
CA VAL A 211 -12.36 -8.54 18.80
C VAL A 211 -12.50 -7.02 18.91
N TYR A 212 -11.36 -6.36 19.05
CA TYR A 212 -11.23 -4.92 19.04
C TYR A 212 -11.00 -4.43 17.62
N GLY A 213 -11.62 -3.30 17.28
CA GLY A 213 -11.46 -2.66 15.97
C GLY A 213 -11.04 -1.21 16.12
N ARG A 214 -10.33 -0.66 15.13
CA ARG A 214 -10.17 0.79 14.99
C ARG A 214 -10.10 1.19 13.53
N VAL A 215 -10.67 2.35 13.19
CA VAL A 215 -10.71 2.88 11.81
C VAL A 215 -10.16 4.29 11.72
N ARG A 216 -9.47 4.61 10.63
CA ARG A 216 -9.02 5.98 10.31
C ARG A 216 -9.03 6.24 8.80
N VAL A 217 -8.97 7.51 8.43
CA VAL A 217 -8.71 7.98 7.07
C VAL A 217 -7.20 7.97 6.84
N ILE A 218 -6.76 7.38 5.73
CA ILE A 218 -5.34 7.36 5.32
C ILE A 218 -5.08 8.08 3.99
N GLN A 219 -6.12 8.31 3.18
CA GLN A 219 -6.01 9.11 1.96
C GLN A 219 -7.27 9.93 1.74
N SER A 220 -7.08 11.16 1.27
CA SER A 220 -8.16 12.12 1.02
C SER A 220 -7.75 13.18 0.01
N THR A 221 -8.74 13.81 -0.62
CA THR A 221 -8.57 14.99 -1.49
C THR A 221 -8.65 16.32 -0.74
N VAL A 222 -9.03 16.31 0.55
CA VAL A 222 -9.24 17.52 1.37
C VAL A 222 -8.21 17.71 2.48
N CYS A 223 -7.39 16.70 2.77
CA CYS A 223 -6.40 16.71 3.85
C CYS A 223 -5.17 15.89 3.47
N ASN A 224 -4.03 16.23 4.08
CA ASN A 224 -2.70 15.73 3.72
C ASN A 224 -2.11 14.75 4.74
N PHE A 225 -2.75 14.59 5.91
CA PHE A 225 -2.28 13.73 7.01
C PHE A 225 -3.39 12.81 7.51
N ASP A 226 -3.01 11.59 7.90
CA ASP A 226 -3.91 10.58 8.49
C ASP A 226 -4.81 11.17 9.58
N SER A 227 -6.07 10.72 9.64
CA SER A 227 -6.95 11.09 10.75
C SER A 227 -6.56 10.37 12.04
N ALA A 228 -7.00 10.91 13.17
CA ALA A 228 -7.03 10.15 14.42
C ALA A 228 -7.83 8.85 14.29
N TRP A 229 -7.49 7.86 15.11
CA TRP A 229 -8.18 6.57 15.17
C TRP A 229 -9.55 6.70 15.84
N ARG A 230 -10.53 5.96 15.30
CA ARG A 230 -11.84 5.75 15.89
C ARG A 230 -12.02 4.34 16.37
N TYR A 231 -12.56 4.20 17.57
CA TYR A 231 -12.77 2.95 18.26
C TYR A 231 -14.27 2.67 18.38
N PRO A 232 -14.71 1.41 18.38
CA PRO A 232 -16.05 1.06 18.77
C PRO A 232 -16.21 1.31 20.28
N GLY A 233 -17.45 1.55 20.74
CA GLY A 233 -17.72 1.76 22.17
C GLY A 233 -17.45 0.53 23.05
N SER A 234 -17.41 -0.66 22.46
CA SER A 234 -17.11 -1.93 23.11
C SER A 234 -16.48 -2.89 22.10
N PRO A 235 -15.73 -3.93 22.54
CA PRO A 235 -15.31 -4.99 21.65
C PRO A 235 -16.51 -5.76 21.09
N ILE A 236 -16.31 -6.40 19.94
CA ILE A 236 -17.34 -7.21 19.28
C ILE A 236 -17.05 -8.68 19.57
N ARG A 237 -18.01 -9.36 20.17
CA ARG A 237 -17.90 -10.79 20.45
C ARG A 237 -18.31 -11.61 19.24
N THR A 238 -17.44 -12.52 18.81
CA THR A 238 -17.69 -13.41 17.68
C THR A 238 -18.71 -14.50 18.02
N LEU A 239 -19.41 -14.99 17.01
CA LEU A 239 -20.43 -16.03 17.17
C LEU A 239 -19.79 -17.42 17.05
N SER A 240 -20.43 -18.43 17.63
CA SER A 240 -20.17 -19.83 17.25
C SER A 240 -20.97 -20.14 15.99
N CYS A 241 -20.27 -20.34 14.88
CA CYS A 241 -20.90 -20.70 13.62
C CYS A 241 -20.97 -22.23 13.48
N PRO A 242 -22.10 -22.77 12.99
CA PRO A 242 -22.33 -24.21 12.85
C PRO A 242 -21.55 -24.85 11.70
#